data_AF-K2S8B1-F1
#
_entry.id   AF-K2S8B1-F1
#
_cell.length_a   1.000
_cell.length_b   1.000
_cell.length_c   1.000
_cell.angle_alpha   90.00
_cell.angle_beta   90.00
_cell.angle_gamma   90.00
#
_symmetry.space_group_name_H-M   'P 1'
#
loop_
_entity.id
_entity.type
_entity.pdbx_description
1 polymer ?
#
loop_
_entity_poly.entity_id
_entity_poly.type
_entity_poly.pdbx_seq_one_letter_code
_entity_poly.pdbx_strand_id
1 'polypeptide(L)'
;HSQFSNQRLAAPLQDELRLKPHPIVSLLSTLAVANHERTVLRSPPRVSKHVAYCGTPYRAVFNYLKNTTGICSSCLASAKTSIPSREHNFGQPSICRARNMETPHAPARTVTPAYDDFSGIDMTAFANPYDALIAASKDDPKQIQSRYSTHREARNAAQKEKLLAPDFSGVMIDPILLRLEDPSIEPGFVDTRNCLVFWARPPDKVKALVKACQEKLKAVVPNLWLMPPNSLHMTALEITHSRTPAEIDALVANLAPSIPSIVNHTNSSPSHRARVVRPLLGFDASAIALSFVPAVSGEGLVDGKDLGGRERQAGDDAYTYHHLRRDLFAKATEAGVKVDSRYVVPSAHLTVARFIREEDFWVEGERGVVDARKVRRLVERIEEVNEWLRREFWPNEGGRIKEGGEWVVGEGKGLDFRRGTLWYGSGGETVTLGEGF
;
A
#
# COMPACT_ATOMS: atom_id res chain seq x y z
N HIS A 1 -76.87 23.39 -5.33
CA HIS A 1 -76.19 24.36 -4.46
C HIS A 1 -75.01 24.95 -5.22
N SER A 2 -75.10 26.27 -5.50
CA SER A 2 -74.09 27.25 -5.96
C SER A 2 -72.76 26.73 -6.54
N GLN A 3 -72.48 26.82 -7.84
CA GLN A 3 -72.25 28.00 -8.70
C GLN A 3 -70.89 28.72 -8.54
N PHE A 4 -70.40 29.16 -9.71
CA PHE A 4 -69.29 30.05 -10.06
C PHE A 4 -67.90 29.38 -10.20
N SER A 5 -67.38 29.08 -11.40
CA SER A 5 -67.22 29.89 -12.65
C SER A 5 -66.38 31.16 -12.39
N ASN A 6 -65.44 31.62 -13.22
CA ASN A 6 -65.25 31.44 -14.64
C ASN A 6 -63.89 32.08 -15.06
N GLN A 7 -63.29 31.54 -16.13
CA GLN A 7 -62.77 32.26 -17.32
C GLN A 7 -61.55 33.21 -17.19
N ARG A 8 -60.43 32.91 -17.89
CA ARG A 8 -60.04 33.39 -19.27
C ARG A 8 -59.51 34.84 -19.24
N LEU A 9 -58.49 35.30 -19.99
CA LEU A 9 -57.99 35.00 -21.33
C LEU A 9 -56.68 35.81 -21.57
N ALA A 10 -55.86 35.32 -22.51
CA ALA A 10 -55.07 36.05 -23.53
C ALA A 10 -53.84 36.93 -23.16
N ALA A 11 -52.73 36.59 -23.82
CA ALA A 11 -51.52 37.38 -24.10
C ALA A 11 -51.74 38.32 -25.32
N PRO A 12 -50.72 38.81 -26.08
CA PRO A 12 -49.33 39.29 -25.82
C PRO A 12 -49.06 40.69 -26.46
N LEU A 13 -47.85 41.27 -26.31
CA LEU A 13 -47.10 42.21 -27.22
C LEU A 13 -46.01 42.92 -26.39
N GLN A 14 -44.70 42.65 -26.55
CA GLN A 14 -43.72 43.16 -27.54
C GLN A 14 -43.55 44.69 -27.58
N ASP A 15 -42.40 45.18 -27.09
CA ASP A 15 -41.34 45.90 -27.84
C ASP A 15 -40.35 46.59 -26.87
N GLU A 16 -39.09 46.16 -26.87
CA GLU A 16 -37.91 46.85 -27.45
C GLU A 16 -37.47 48.14 -26.74
N LEU A 17 -36.28 48.08 -26.10
CA LEU A 17 -35.26 49.12 -26.23
C LEU A 17 -33.87 48.55 -25.88
N ARG A 18 -33.04 48.45 -26.93
CA ARG A 18 -31.61 48.16 -26.91
C ARG A 18 -30.80 49.44 -26.66
N LEU A 19 -29.49 49.21 -26.39
CA LEU A 19 -28.30 50.06 -26.54
C LEU A 19 -27.76 50.62 -25.20
N LYS A 20 -26.47 50.58 -24.86
CA LYS A 20 -25.23 49.91 -25.32
C LYS A 20 -24.12 50.27 -24.28
N PRO A 21 -22.86 49.82 -24.41
CA PRO A 21 -21.93 49.54 -23.30
C PRO A 21 -20.93 50.68 -23.02
N HIS A 22 -20.18 50.57 -21.91
CA HIS A 22 -18.94 51.31 -21.71
C HIS A 22 -17.74 50.39 -21.36
N PRO A 23 -16.56 50.61 -21.98
CA PRO A 23 -15.30 49.89 -21.76
C PRO A 23 -14.26 50.73 -21.00
N ILE A 24 -13.37 50.14 -20.20
CA ILE A 24 -12.06 50.69 -19.80
C ILE A 24 -11.13 49.48 -19.53
N VAL A 25 -10.25 49.09 -20.46
CA VAL A 25 -8.83 49.47 -20.68
C VAL A 25 -7.81 48.73 -19.78
N SER A 26 -6.93 48.04 -20.51
CA SER A 26 -5.68 47.35 -20.17
C SER A 26 -4.65 48.19 -19.38
N LEU A 27 -3.83 47.52 -18.57
CA LEU A 27 -2.44 47.91 -18.33
C LEU A 27 -1.56 46.70 -17.96
N LEU A 28 -0.88 46.16 -18.98
CA LEU A 28 0.44 45.54 -18.86
C LEU A 28 1.48 46.63 -19.15
N SER A 29 2.48 46.82 -18.27
CA SER A 29 3.81 47.35 -18.60
C SER A 29 4.76 47.23 -17.41
N THR A 30 5.72 46.32 -17.58
CA THR A 30 7.15 46.38 -17.22
C THR A 30 7.68 47.65 -16.55
N LEU A 31 8.47 47.50 -15.48
CA LEU A 31 9.73 48.23 -15.28
C LEU A 31 10.59 47.56 -14.20
N ALA A 32 11.69 46.96 -14.66
CA ALA A 32 12.89 46.72 -13.89
C ALA A 32 13.69 48.02 -13.85
N VAL A 33 14.12 48.47 -12.66
CA VAL A 33 15.31 49.31 -12.51
C VAL A 33 16.08 48.81 -11.29
N ALA A 34 17.29 48.39 -11.57
CA ALA A 34 18.33 48.04 -10.62
C ALA A 34 18.74 49.27 -9.80
N ASN A 35 19.19 49.06 -8.56
CA ASN A 35 20.29 49.88 -8.07
C ASN A 35 21.34 49.04 -7.35
N HIS A 36 22.56 49.30 -7.79
CA HIS A 36 23.84 48.80 -7.35
C HIS A 36 24.14 49.30 -5.93
N GLU A 37 24.63 48.42 -5.06
CA GLU A 37 25.82 48.75 -4.26
C GLU A 37 26.81 47.58 -4.32
N ARG A 38 28.00 47.90 -4.84
CA ARG A 38 29.20 47.07 -4.84
C ARG A 38 29.91 47.23 -3.50
N THR A 39 30.30 46.14 -2.85
CA THR A 39 31.54 46.14 -2.04
C THR A 39 32.31 44.83 -2.22
N VAL A 40 33.35 44.90 -3.05
CA VAL A 40 34.70 44.33 -2.95
C VAL A 40 34.92 42.97 -2.25
N LEU A 41 35.18 41.96 -3.09
CA LEU A 41 36.25 40.93 -3.07
C LEU A 41 37.08 40.73 -1.77
N ARG A 42 37.01 39.52 -1.19
CA ARG A 42 38.17 38.73 -0.73
C ARG A 42 37.90 37.23 -0.88
N SER A 43 38.76 36.54 -1.63
CA SER A 43 38.81 35.06 -1.81
C SER A 43 39.83 34.43 -0.83
N PRO A 44 39.85 33.09 -0.66
CA PRO A 44 40.00 32.41 0.64
C PRO A 44 41.40 31.82 0.88
N PRO A 45 41.70 31.28 2.09
CA PRO A 45 42.87 30.45 2.29
C PRO A 45 42.59 28.98 1.94
N ARG A 46 43.46 28.42 1.09
CA ARG A 46 43.66 26.99 0.86
C ARG A 46 44.31 26.35 2.09
N VAL A 47 43.83 25.19 2.51
CA VAL A 47 44.62 24.24 3.31
C VAL A 47 44.55 22.87 2.66
N SER A 48 45.71 22.38 2.26
CA SER A 48 45.98 21.08 1.66
C SER A 48 45.88 19.96 2.69
N LYS A 49 45.16 18.88 2.37
CA LYS A 49 45.32 17.58 3.03
C LYS A 49 46.07 16.63 2.11
N HIS A 50 47.29 16.27 2.50
CA HIS A 50 47.94 15.03 2.09
C HIS A 50 47.40 13.90 2.98
N VAL A 51 46.94 12.81 2.37
CA VAL A 51 46.80 11.51 3.05
C VAL A 51 47.35 10.44 2.11
N ALA A 52 48.28 9.67 2.67
CA ALA A 52 49.06 8.64 2.03
C ALA A 52 48.28 7.31 1.90
N TYR A 53 48.68 6.55 0.90
CA TYR A 53 48.28 5.16 0.63
C TYR A 53 49.13 4.17 1.43
N CYS A 54 48.46 3.24 2.14
CA CYS A 54 48.86 1.88 2.56
C CYS A 54 47.57 1.27 3.15
N GLY A 55 47.09 0.04 2.91
CA GLY A 55 47.75 -1.22 2.59
C GLY A 55 47.28 -2.31 3.58
N THR A 56 46.02 -2.79 3.46
CA THR A 56 45.42 -4.08 3.97
C THR A 56 45.49 -4.48 5.47
N PRO A 57 44.77 -5.52 5.99
CA PRO A 57 43.51 -6.17 5.59
C PRO A 57 42.51 -6.48 6.76
N TYR A 58 41.27 -6.84 6.38
CA TYR A 58 40.31 -7.77 7.02
C TYR A 58 40.39 -8.06 8.54
N ARG A 59 39.51 -7.44 9.34
CA ARG A 59 39.05 -8.00 10.63
C ARG A 59 37.78 -7.32 11.16
N ALA A 60 36.62 -7.55 10.52
CA ALA A 60 35.32 -7.15 11.09
C ALA A 60 34.12 -7.89 10.47
N VAL A 61 34.14 -9.23 10.44
CA VAL A 61 32.95 -10.05 10.08
C VAL A 61 32.87 -11.30 10.97
N PHE A 62 33.15 -11.19 12.27
CA PHE A 62 33.15 -12.37 13.15
C PHE A 62 32.40 -12.22 14.48
N ASN A 63 31.54 -11.21 14.63
CA ASN A 63 30.70 -11.05 15.82
C ASN A 63 29.18 -11.04 15.55
N TYR A 64 28.72 -11.43 14.35
CA TYR A 64 27.29 -11.52 14.03
C TYR A 64 26.77 -12.96 13.81
N LEU A 65 27.63 -13.99 13.96
CA LEU A 65 27.26 -15.41 13.74
C LEU A 65 27.45 -16.29 14.98
N LYS A 66 27.19 -15.75 16.18
CA LYS A 66 27.23 -16.54 17.43
C LYS A 66 25.91 -16.65 18.20
N ASN A 67 24.80 -16.08 17.72
CA ASN A 67 23.53 -16.07 18.45
C ASN A 67 22.36 -16.80 17.77
N THR A 68 22.59 -17.65 16.77
CA THR A 68 21.49 -18.31 16.02
C THR A 68 21.64 -19.81 15.79
N THR A 69 22.49 -20.52 16.54
CA THR A 69 22.45 -21.99 16.58
C THR A 69 22.66 -22.50 18.01
N GLY A 70 21.56 -22.70 18.72
CA GLY A 70 21.56 -23.46 19.97
C GLY A 70 21.81 -24.93 19.68
N ILE A 71 23.08 -25.35 19.69
CA ILE A 71 23.47 -26.77 19.70
C ILE A 71 24.50 -26.97 20.81
N CYS A 72 24.12 -27.85 21.73
CA CYS A 72 24.83 -28.21 22.95
C CYS A 72 26.18 -28.90 22.65
N SER A 73 27.21 -28.50 23.40
CA SER A 73 28.55 -29.11 23.36
C SER A 73 28.56 -30.42 24.16
N SER A 74 28.22 -31.53 23.54
CA SER A 74 28.62 -32.88 23.99
C SER A 74 28.38 -33.92 22.90
N CYS A 75 29.39 -34.17 22.06
CA CYS A 75 29.64 -35.44 21.35
C CYS A 75 30.84 -35.25 20.42
N LEU A 76 32.04 -35.24 21.01
CA LEU A 76 33.31 -35.38 20.30
C LEU A 76 34.14 -36.40 21.08
N ALA A 77 34.02 -37.68 20.73
CA ALA A 77 35.05 -38.70 20.94
C ALA A 77 34.63 -40.06 20.35
N SER A 78 35.63 -40.77 19.82
CA SER A 78 35.66 -42.17 19.36
C SER A 78 34.99 -42.47 18.02
N ALA A 79 35.60 -43.18 17.06
CA ALA A 79 36.81 -44.00 17.09
C ALA A 79 37.42 -44.14 15.69
N LYS A 80 38.71 -44.47 15.69
CA LYS A 80 39.57 -44.84 14.57
C LYS A 80 39.22 -46.24 14.02
N THR A 81 39.65 -46.43 12.75
CA THR A 81 40.14 -47.68 12.11
C THR A 81 39.21 -48.88 11.96
N SER A 82 38.92 -49.27 10.71
CA SER A 82 39.41 -50.53 10.11
C SER A 82 38.80 -50.77 8.71
N ILE A 83 39.67 -51.02 7.72
CA ILE A 83 39.36 -51.66 6.44
C ILE A 83 39.38 -53.18 6.67
N PRO A 84 38.49 -53.97 6.03
CA PRO A 84 39.00 -55.03 5.18
C PRO A 84 38.23 -55.22 3.86
N SER A 85 38.95 -55.85 2.96
CA SER A 85 38.69 -56.21 1.57
C SER A 85 37.89 -57.51 1.36
N ARG A 86 37.39 -57.65 0.12
CA ARG A 86 37.23 -58.85 -0.75
C ARG A 86 35.86 -59.54 -0.94
N GLU A 87 35.50 -59.55 -2.23
CA GLU A 87 35.08 -60.66 -3.12
C GLU A 87 33.63 -61.25 -3.13
N HIS A 88 33.05 -61.12 -4.34
CA HIS A 88 32.14 -61.98 -5.12
C HIS A 88 31.06 -62.86 -4.46
N ASN A 89 29.79 -62.66 -4.89
CA ASN A 89 29.06 -63.68 -5.67
C ASN A 89 27.77 -63.18 -6.34
N PHE A 90 27.45 -63.84 -7.46
CA PHE A 90 26.33 -63.65 -8.38
C PHE A 90 24.97 -64.11 -7.81
N GLY A 91 23.87 -63.49 -8.26
CA GLY A 91 22.61 -64.20 -8.51
C GLY A 91 21.29 -63.58 -8.04
N GLN A 92 20.47 -63.15 -9.01
CA GLN A 92 18.99 -63.14 -9.04
C GLN A 92 18.19 -61.86 -8.64
N PRO A 93 17.00 -61.64 -9.26
CA PRO A 93 16.56 -60.33 -9.72
C PRO A 93 15.63 -59.64 -8.72
N SER A 94 16.00 -58.43 -8.28
CA SER A 94 15.14 -57.60 -7.45
C SER A 94 14.39 -56.57 -8.30
N ILE A 95 13.08 -56.78 -8.39
CA ILE A 95 11.98 -55.81 -8.56
C ILE A 95 12.45 -54.35 -8.59
N CYS A 96 12.25 -53.67 -9.73
CA CYS A 96 12.41 -52.23 -9.88
C CYS A 96 11.47 -51.48 -8.91
N ARG A 97 11.93 -51.19 -7.70
CA ARG A 97 11.40 -50.10 -6.89
C ARG A 97 11.93 -48.80 -7.47
N ALA A 98 11.04 -48.02 -8.08
CA ALA A 98 11.29 -46.63 -8.41
C ALA A 98 11.82 -45.93 -7.15
N ARG A 99 13.07 -45.51 -7.17
CA ARG A 99 13.60 -44.56 -6.18
C ARG A 99 12.89 -43.25 -6.47
N ASN A 100 12.00 -42.85 -5.57
CA ASN A 100 11.61 -41.46 -5.42
C ASN A 100 12.90 -40.65 -5.25
N MET A 101 13.31 -39.95 -6.31
CA MET A 101 14.21 -38.83 -6.16
C MET A 101 13.38 -37.72 -5.52
N GLU A 102 13.34 -37.72 -4.20
CA GLU A 102 13.06 -36.51 -3.44
C GLU A 102 14.18 -35.52 -3.78
N THR A 103 13.90 -34.66 -4.76
CA THR A 103 14.63 -33.41 -4.87
C THR A 103 14.35 -32.63 -3.60
N PRO A 104 15.38 -32.20 -2.84
CA PRO A 104 15.15 -31.34 -1.71
C PRO A 104 14.60 -30.02 -2.27
N HIS A 105 13.29 -29.81 -2.13
CA HIS A 105 12.69 -28.51 -2.34
C HIS A 105 13.36 -27.54 -1.36
N ALA A 106 14.29 -26.77 -1.91
CA ALA A 106 14.81 -25.59 -1.24
C ALA A 106 13.60 -24.78 -0.75
N PRO A 107 13.60 -24.31 0.50
CA PRO A 107 12.49 -23.51 1.01
C PRO A 107 12.29 -22.35 0.04
N ALA A 108 11.07 -22.25 -0.52
CA ALA A 108 10.69 -21.15 -1.38
C ALA A 108 11.09 -19.86 -0.67
N ARG A 109 11.97 -19.08 -1.33
CA ARG A 109 12.38 -17.75 -0.90
C ARG A 109 11.12 -16.88 -0.78
N THR A 110 10.44 -16.93 0.35
CA THR A 110 9.44 -15.94 0.76
C THR A 110 10.22 -14.76 1.33
N VAL A 111 11.06 -14.15 0.47
CA VAL A 111 11.66 -12.86 0.77
C VAL A 111 10.54 -11.85 0.57
N THR A 112 9.86 -11.51 1.67
CA THR A 112 9.11 -10.25 1.67
C THR A 112 10.18 -9.18 1.50
N PRO A 113 10.19 -8.40 0.41
CA PRO A 113 11.19 -7.34 0.28
C PRO A 113 11.06 -6.42 1.49
N ALA A 114 12.16 -6.04 2.12
CA ALA A 114 12.15 -4.91 3.04
C ALA A 114 11.53 -3.74 2.27
N TYR A 115 10.42 -3.19 2.78
CA TYR A 115 9.79 -2.05 2.13
C TYR A 115 10.64 -0.82 2.39
N ASP A 116 11.31 -0.35 1.34
CA ASP A 116 12.08 0.88 1.37
C ASP A 116 11.17 2.05 1.78
N ASP A 117 11.51 2.73 2.88
CA ASP A 117 10.82 3.94 3.31
C ASP A 117 11.39 5.18 2.61
N PHE A 118 10.64 5.70 1.64
CA PHE A 118 10.97 6.93 0.92
C PHE A 118 10.39 8.20 1.55
N SER A 119 9.83 8.13 2.77
CA SER A 119 9.26 9.30 3.46
C SER A 119 10.33 10.25 4.02
N GLY A 120 11.57 9.77 4.15
CA GLY A 120 12.71 10.50 4.70
C GLY A 120 12.66 10.68 6.22
N ILE A 121 11.95 9.81 6.93
CA ILE A 121 11.74 9.92 8.38
C ILE A 121 12.43 8.76 9.10
N ASP A 122 13.19 9.10 10.15
CA ASP A 122 13.69 8.10 11.10
C ASP A 122 12.63 7.85 12.18
N MET A 123 12.12 6.62 12.22
CA MET A 123 11.10 6.19 13.18
C MET A 123 11.69 5.61 14.47
N THR A 124 13.01 5.36 14.52
CA THR A 124 13.64 4.59 15.62
C THR A 124 13.55 5.26 16.98
N ALA A 125 13.36 6.58 17.02
CA ALA A 125 13.22 7.36 18.24
C ALA A 125 11.81 7.33 18.86
N PHE A 126 10.81 6.73 18.19
CA PHE A 126 9.41 6.82 18.59
C PHE A 126 8.85 5.46 19.03
N ALA A 127 8.16 5.43 20.18
CA ALA A 127 7.46 4.24 20.65
C ALA A 127 6.27 3.88 19.75
N ASN A 128 5.53 4.90 19.29
CA ASN A 128 4.55 4.77 18.23
C ASN A 128 5.17 5.26 16.92
N PRO A 129 5.44 4.38 15.95
CA PRO A 129 6.14 4.77 14.72
C PRO A 129 5.38 5.79 13.88
N TYR A 130 4.05 5.90 14.06
CA TYR A 130 3.23 6.90 13.38
C TYR A 130 3.43 8.33 13.91
N ASP A 131 3.93 8.50 15.14
CA ASP A 131 4.25 9.83 15.68
C ASP A 131 5.42 10.48 14.92
N ALA A 132 6.34 9.68 14.39
CA ALA A 132 7.52 10.17 13.70
C ALA A 132 7.17 11.06 12.50
N LEU A 133 6.18 10.64 11.69
CA LEU A 133 5.76 11.40 10.51
C LEU A 133 4.98 12.65 10.88
N ILE A 134 4.16 12.59 11.95
CA ILE A 134 3.40 13.74 12.46
C ILE A 134 4.37 14.79 12.99
N ALA A 135 5.33 14.40 13.83
CA ALA A 135 6.35 15.27 14.38
C ALA A 135 7.21 15.90 13.27
N ALA A 136 7.70 15.09 12.31
CA ALA A 136 8.47 15.58 11.17
C ALA A 136 7.67 16.49 10.21
N SER A 137 6.34 16.44 10.29
CA SER A 137 5.42 17.30 9.54
C SER A 137 4.90 18.46 10.36
N LYS A 138 5.34 18.61 11.63
CA LYS A 138 4.83 19.61 12.59
C LYS A 138 3.31 19.58 12.73
N ASP A 139 2.72 18.39 12.64
CA ASP A 139 1.26 18.17 12.63
C ASP A 139 0.50 18.94 11.53
N ASP A 140 1.21 19.37 10.47
CA ASP A 140 0.60 20.06 9.34
C ASP A 140 0.07 19.04 8.32
N PRO A 141 -1.26 18.97 8.07
CA PRO A 141 -1.85 18.01 7.16
C PRO A 141 -1.31 18.14 5.72
N LYS A 142 -0.91 19.34 5.29
CA LYS A 142 -0.31 19.55 3.95
C LYS A 142 1.06 18.88 3.84
N GLN A 143 1.87 18.97 4.88
CA GLN A 143 3.17 18.29 4.93
C GLN A 143 3.00 16.78 5.02
N ILE A 144 2.04 16.29 5.81
CA ILE A 144 1.69 14.87 5.87
C ILE A 144 1.29 14.36 4.48
N GLN A 145 0.37 15.04 3.78
CA GLN A 145 -0.03 14.67 2.42
C GLN A 145 1.17 14.68 1.45
N SER A 146 2.01 15.71 1.51
CA SER A 146 3.21 15.80 0.66
C SER A 146 4.16 14.61 0.85
N ARG A 147 4.34 14.15 2.11
CA ARG A 147 5.15 12.96 2.41
C ARG A 147 4.51 11.66 1.89
N TYR A 148 3.18 11.53 2.00
CA TYR A 148 2.45 10.41 1.39
C TYR A 148 2.63 10.38 -0.14
N SER A 149 2.49 11.53 -0.81
CA SER A 149 2.72 11.65 -2.25
C SER A 149 4.15 11.32 -2.63
N THR A 150 5.13 11.89 -1.93
CA THR A 150 6.56 11.65 -2.17
C THR A 150 6.89 10.16 -2.02
N HIS A 151 6.42 9.52 -0.94
CA HIS A 151 6.68 8.11 -0.69
C HIS A 151 6.17 7.22 -1.83
N ARG A 152 4.90 7.38 -2.25
CA ARG A 152 4.31 6.54 -3.30
C ARG A 152 4.89 6.82 -4.69
N GLU A 153 5.22 8.07 -5.00
CA GLU A 153 5.79 8.44 -6.31
C GLU A 153 7.24 8.00 -6.43
N ALA A 154 8.06 8.21 -5.39
CA ALA A 154 9.44 7.73 -5.34
C ALA A 154 9.50 6.20 -5.38
N ARG A 155 8.60 5.52 -4.65
CA ARG A 155 8.49 4.05 -4.73
C ARG A 155 8.15 3.61 -6.15
N ASN A 156 7.16 4.23 -6.80
CA ASN A 156 6.79 3.87 -8.18
C ASN A 156 7.95 4.09 -9.15
N ALA A 157 8.69 5.19 -9.03
CA ALA A 157 9.87 5.45 -9.84
C ALA A 157 10.95 4.38 -9.65
N ALA A 158 11.28 4.05 -8.39
CA ALA A 158 12.26 3.01 -8.07
C ALA A 158 11.85 1.62 -8.54
N GLN A 159 10.56 1.27 -8.43
CA GLN A 159 10.05 -0.03 -8.89
C GLN A 159 9.97 -0.08 -10.42
N LYS A 160 9.62 1.02 -11.09
CA LYS A 160 9.71 1.15 -12.55
C LYS A 160 11.13 0.88 -13.05
N GLU A 161 12.13 1.50 -12.42
CA GLU A 161 13.54 1.28 -12.77
C GLU A 161 13.93 -0.20 -12.62
N LYS A 162 13.57 -0.82 -11.48
CA LYS A 162 13.83 -2.25 -11.22
C LYS A 162 13.17 -3.18 -12.25
N LEU A 163 11.91 -2.94 -12.62
CA LEU A 163 11.17 -3.78 -13.57
C LEU A 163 11.69 -3.62 -15.01
N LEU A 164 12.19 -2.44 -15.37
CA LEU A 164 12.72 -2.16 -16.72
C LEU A 164 14.21 -2.43 -16.85
N ALA A 165 14.87 -2.89 -15.79
CA ALA A 165 16.29 -3.20 -15.80
C ALA A 165 16.60 -4.35 -16.77
N PRO A 166 17.74 -4.32 -17.50
CA PRO A 166 18.11 -5.38 -18.44
C PRO A 166 18.25 -6.77 -17.80
N ASP A 167 18.53 -6.82 -16.50
CA ASP A 167 18.72 -8.02 -15.69
C ASP A 167 17.48 -8.40 -14.86
N PHE A 168 16.32 -7.79 -15.13
CA PHE A 168 15.08 -8.13 -14.46
C PHE A 168 14.71 -9.60 -14.70
N SER A 169 14.73 -10.40 -13.63
CA SER A 169 14.54 -11.85 -13.68
C SER A 169 13.09 -12.30 -13.80
N GLY A 170 12.14 -11.37 -13.78
CA GLY A 170 10.70 -11.67 -13.81
C GLY A 170 9.98 -11.23 -12.54
N VAL A 171 8.65 -11.33 -12.58
CA VAL A 171 7.78 -11.03 -11.44
C VAL A 171 7.98 -12.04 -10.32
N MET A 172 7.73 -11.63 -9.08
CA MET A 172 7.80 -12.47 -7.90
C MET A 172 6.44 -13.12 -7.63
N ILE A 173 6.35 -14.42 -7.86
CA ILE A 173 5.14 -15.20 -7.60
C ILE A 173 4.88 -15.36 -6.11
N ASP A 174 3.63 -15.18 -5.70
CA ASP A 174 3.17 -15.48 -4.35
C ASP A 174 2.86 -17.00 -4.22
N PRO A 175 3.72 -17.80 -3.58
CA PRO A 175 3.60 -19.26 -3.60
C PRO A 175 2.47 -19.78 -2.71
N ILE A 176 2.01 -18.98 -1.75
CA ILE A 176 0.88 -19.36 -0.89
C ILE A 176 -0.41 -19.10 -1.64
N LEU A 177 -0.54 -17.93 -2.26
CA LEU A 177 -1.71 -17.62 -3.08
C LEU A 177 -1.85 -18.56 -4.27
N LEU A 178 -0.75 -18.85 -4.97
CA LEU A 178 -0.76 -19.77 -6.11
C LEU A 178 -1.32 -21.16 -5.70
N ARG A 179 -0.91 -21.70 -4.55
CA ARG A 179 -1.42 -22.99 -4.05
C ARG A 179 -2.87 -22.94 -3.59
N LEU A 180 -3.33 -21.79 -3.07
CA LEU A 180 -4.75 -21.60 -2.74
C LEU A 180 -5.63 -21.53 -3.99
N GLU A 181 -5.13 -20.94 -5.07
CA GLU A 181 -5.88 -20.72 -6.32
C GLU A 181 -5.81 -21.91 -7.29
N ASP A 182 -4.75 -22.72 -7.24
CA ASP A 182 -4.55 -23.85 -8.14
C ASP A 182 -4.43 -25.17 -7.34
N PRO A 183 -5.57 -25.89 -7.14
CA PRO A 183 -5.59 -27.15 -6.42
C PRO A 183 -4.75 -28.26 -7.05
N SER A 184 -4.31 -28.11 -8.31
CA SER A 184 -3.45 -29.12 -8.95
C SER A 184 -2.01 -29.10 -8.43
N ILE A 185 -1.59 -28.00 -7.80
CA ILE A 185 -0.25 -27.85 -7.23
C ILE A 185 -0.16 -28.56 -5.89
N GLU A 186 -1.12 -28.32 -5.00
CA GLU A 186 -1.18 -28.95 -3.68
C GLU A 186 -2.66 -29.09 -3.25
N PRO A 187 -3.32 -30.22 -3.56
CA PRO A 187 -4.72 -30.43 -3.21
C PRO A 187 -4.96 -30.32 -1.71
N GLY A 188 -5.90 -29.47 -1.31
CA GLY A 188 -6.24 -29.26 0.10
C GLY A 188 -5.25 -28.38 0.87
N PHE A 189 -4.37 -27.65 0.18
CA PHE A 189 -3.49 -26.67 0.83
C PHE A 189 -4.29 -25.61 1.60
N VAL A 190 -3.80 -25.26 2.79
CA VAL A 190 -4.41 -24.27 3.68
C VAL A 190 -3.32 -23.28 4.12
N ASP A 191 -3.61 -21.98 4.04
CA ASP A 191 -2.72 -20.96 4.62
C ASP A 191 -2.77 -21.07 6.16
N THR A 192 -1.61 -21.16 6.80
CA THR A 192 -1.50 -21.29 8.25
C THR A 192 -1.15 -19.98 8.95
N ARG A 193 -0.92 -18.90 8.19
CA ARG A 193 -0.48 -17.61 8.73
C ARG A 193 -1.67 -16.82 9.26
N ASN A 194 -1.88 -16.87 10.57
CA ASN A 194 -2.93 -16.09 11.20
C ASN A 194 -2.45 -14.66 11.50
N CYS A 195 -3.33 -13.70 11.31
CA CYS A 195 -3.09 -12.28 11.52
C CYS A 195 -4.18 -11.70 12.43
N LEU A 196 -3.90 -10.54 13.01
CA LEU A 196 -4.84 -9.75 13.80
C LEU A 196 -4.77 -8.30 13.32
N VAL A 197 -5.89 -7.75 12.87
CA VAL A 197 -5.92 -6.49 12.11
C VAL A 197 -7.19 -5.69 12.38
N PHE A 198 -7.09 -4.38 12.18
CA PHE A 198 -8.24 -3.49 11.98
C PHE A 198 -8.27 -3.04 10.52
N TRP A 199 -9.34 -3.38 9.82
CA TRP A 199 -9.55 -3.02 8.43
C TRP A 199 -10.57 -1.91 8.27
N ALA A 200 -10.34 -1.05 7.29
CA ALA A 200 -11.37 -0.18 6.74
C ALA A 200 -11.90 -0.82 5.44
N ARG A 201 -13.23 -0.93 5.31
CA ARG A 201 -13.87 -1.48 4.10
C ARG A 201 -14.21 -0.36 3.13
N PRO A 202 -13.76 -0.44 1.86
CA PRO A 202 -14.08 0.60 0.89
C PRO A 202 -15.57 0.58 0.54
N PRO A 203 -16.17 1.74 0.27
CA PRO A 203 -17.54 1.85 -0.27
C PRO A 203 -17.60 1.34 -1.70
N ASP A 204 -18.81 1.06 -2.20
CA ASP A 204 -19.00 0.45 -3.53
C ASP A 204 -18.45 1.30 -4.68
N LYS A 205 -18.51 2.64 -4.56
CA LYS A 205 -17.87 3.57 -5.52
C LYS A 205 -16.36 3.35 -5.66
N VAL A 206 -15.66 3.06 -4.56
CA VAL A 206 -14.22 2.75 -4.57
C VAL A 206 -13.97 1.34 -5.10
N LYS A 207 -14.83 0.36 -4.76
CA LYS A 207 -14.74 -1.00 -5.34
C LYS A 207 -14.93 -0.97 -6.86
N ALA A 208 -15.83 -0.14 -7.36
CA ALA A 208 -16.05 0.06 -8.80
C ALA A 208 -14.81 0.65 -9.47
N LEU A 209 -14.14 1.62 -8.83
CA LEU A 209 -12.87 2.16 -9.32
C LEU A 209 -11.77 1.08 -9.38
N VAL A 210 -11.64 0.25 -8.34
CA VAL A 210 -10.70 -0.88 -8.34
C VAL A 210 -11.01 -1.85 -9.49
N LYS A 211 -12.28 -2.21 -9.69
CA LYS A 211 -12.70 -3.08 -10.81
C LYS A 211 -12.30 -2.49 -12.16
N ALA A 212 -12.51 -1.20 -12.38
CA ALA A 212 -12.09 -0.52 -13.62
C ALA A 212 -10.56 -0.56 -13.80
N CYS A 213 -9.78 -0.43 -12.72
CA CYS A 213 -8.33 -0.61 -12.78
C CYS A 213 -7.96 -2.06 -13.15
N GLN A 214 -8.59 -3.05 -12.50
CA GLN A 214 -8.36 -4.48 -12.76
C GLN A 214 -8.62 -4.84 -14.24
N GLU A 215 -9.71 -4.35 -14.83
CA GLU A 215 -10.04 -4.57 -16.25
C GLU A 215 -8.97 -4.00 -17.19
N LYS A 216 -8.48 -2.78 -16.90
CA LYS A 216 -7.41 -2.14 -17.69
C LYS A 216 -6.09 -2.90 -17.60
N LEU A 217 -5.79 -3.51 -16.45
CA LEU A 217 -4.58 -4.31 -16.22
C LEU A 217 -4.66 -5.69 -16.87
N LYS A 218 -5.81 -6.39 -16.80
CA LYS A 218 -5.99 -7.71 -17.43
C LYS A 218 -5.80 -7.69 -18.95
N ALA A 219 -6.02 -6.55 -19.59
CA ALA A 219 -5.80 -6.40 -21.02
C ALA A 219 -4.31 -6.55 -21.44
N VAL A 220 -3.36 -6.48 -20.50
CA VAL A 220 -1.92 -6.67 -20.75
C VAL A 220 -1.31 -7.83 -19.96
N VAL A 221 -1.92 -8.22 -18.84
CA VAL A 221 -1.51 -9.38 -18.02
C VAL A 221 -2.74 -10.26 -17.73
N PRO A 222 -3.16 -11.14 -18.66
CA PRO A 222 -4.38 -11.93 -18.54
C PRO A 222 -4.44 -12.88 -17.33
N ASN A 223 -3.29 -13.40 -16.90
CA ASN A 223 -3.14 -14.34 -15.79
C ASN A 223 -2.94 -13.65 -14.43
N LEU A 224 -3.13 -12.34 -14.37
CA LEU A 224 -3.08 -11.57 -13.13
C LEU A 224 -4.19 -12.02 -12.17
N TRP A 225 -3.83 -12.39 -10.94
CA TRP A 225 -4.82 -12.63 -9.90
C TRP A 225 -5.40 -11.30 -9.44
N LEU A 226 -6.72 -11.20 -9.44
CA LEU A 226 -7.44 -9.99 -9.08
C LEU A 226 -8.03 -10.14 -7.68
N MET A 227 -7.80 -9.14 -6.83
CA MET A 227 -8.43 -9.09 -5.51
C MET A 227 -9.96 -9.06 -5.67
N PRO A 228 -10.70 -10.04 -5.11
CA PRO A 228 -12.16 -10.06 -5.22
C PRO A 228 -12.79 -8.82 -4.56
N PRO A 229 -13.91 -8.28 -5.08
CA PRO A 229 -14.53 -7.06 -4.54
C PRO A 229 -14.90 -7.14 -3.05
N ASN A 230 -15.34 -8.31 -2.58
CA ASN A 230 -15.68 -8.54 -1.17
C ASN A 230 -14.45 -8.73 -0.26
N SER A 231 -13.30 -9.03 -0.86
CA SER A 231 -12.01 -9.14 -0.18
C SER A 231 -11.29 -7.80 -0.09
N LEU A 232 -11.74 -6.76 -0.80
CA LEU A 232 -11.12 -5.43 -0.73
C LEU A 232 -11.18 -4.86 0.69
N HIS A 233 -10.04 -4.37 1.14
CA HIS A 233 -9.84 -3.76 2.45
C HIS A 233 -8.60 -2.86 2.41
N MET A 234 -8.59 -1.83 3.25
CA MET A 234 -7.41 -1.07 3.62
C MET A 234 -7.05 -1.42 5.06
N THR A 235 -5.82 -1.86 5.30
CA THR A 235 -5.36 -2.15 6.65
C THR A 235 -5.09 -0.83 7.38
N ALA A 236 -5.96 -0.47 8.34
CA ALA A 236 -5.77 0.71 9.18
C ALA A 236 -4.73 0.44 10.28
N LEU A 237 -4.73 -0.77 10.84
CA LEU A 237 -3.70 -1.25 11.75
C LEU A 237 -3.48 -2.75 11.58
N GLU A 238 -2.23 -3.18 11.47
CA GLU A 238 -1.83 -4.58 11.62
C GLU A 238 -1.26 -4.78 13.01
N ILE A 239 -1.96 -5.51 13.89
CA ILE A 239 -1.44 -5.79 15.23
C ILE A 239 -0.32 -6.84 15.14
N THR A 240 -0.56 -7.93 14.41
CA THR A 240 0.46 -8.96 14.20
C THR A 240 0.13 -9.81 12.97
N HIS A 241 1.09 -10.62 12.55
CA HIS A 241 1.02 -11.44 11.35
C HIS A 241 1.74 -12.78 11.56
N SER A 242 1.33 -13.79 10.80
CA SER A 242 1.94 -15.14 10.77
C SER A 242 2.11 -15.79 12.15
N ARG A 243 1.07 -15.69 12.98
CA ARG A 243 1.00 -16.32 14.30
C ARG A 243 0.16 -17.59 14.27
N THR A 244 0.23 -18.36 15.35
CA THR A 244 -0.67 -19.49 15.60
C THR A 244 -2.06 -19.01 16.02
N PRO A 245 -3.12 -19.82 15.85
CA PRO A 245 -4.46 -19.45 16.34
C PRO A 245 -4.49 -19.15 17.84
N ALA A 246 -3.79 -19.94 18.67
CA ALA A 246 -3.77 -19.76 20.13
C ALA A 246 -3.14 -18.41 20.56
N GLU A 247 -2.07 -17.98 19.89
CA GLU A 247 -1.47 -16.65 20.13
C GLU A 247 -2.45 -15.54 19.75
N ILE A 248 -3.16 -15.69 18.63
CA ILE A 248 -4.15 -14.72 18.17
C ILE A 248 -5.32 -14.62 19.15
N ASP A 249 -5.81 -15.75 19.65
CA ASP A 249 -6.91 -15.81 20.62
C ASP A 249 -6.55 -15.11 21.93
N ALA A 250 -5.32 -15.30 22.41
CA ALA A 250 -4.81 -14.60 23.59
C ALA A 250 -4.76 -13.08 23.38
N LEU A 251 -4.33 -12.61 22.19
CA LEU A 251 -4.32 -11.19 21.87
C LEU A 251 -5.73 -10.59 21.77
N VAL A 252 -6.68 -11.33 21.19
CA VAL A 252 -8.09 -10.92 21.12
C VAL A 252 -8.68 -10.80 22.52
N ALA A 253 -8.40 -11.75 23.41
CA ALA A 253 -8.86 -11.71 24.80
C ALA A 253 -8.32 -10.47 25.53
N ASN A 254 -7.06 -10.11 25.33
CA ASN A 254 -6.45 -8.91 25.92
C ASN A 254 -7.10 -7.61 25.38
N LEU A 255 -7.40 -7.56 24.07
CA LEU A 255 -8.04 -6.40 23.45
C LEU A 255 -9.53 -6.26 23.78
N ALA A 256 -10.20 -7.34 24.20
CA ALA A 256 -11.66 -7.41 24.31
C ALA A 256 -12.31 -6.19 25.00
N PRO A 257 -11.80 -5.67 26.13
CA PRO A 257 -12.38 -4.49 26.78
C PRO A 257 -12.30 -3.20 25.94
N SER A 258 -11.27 -3.09 25.11
CA SER A 258 -10.97 -1.90 24.30
C SER A 258 -11.58 -1.94 22.90
N ILE A 259 -11.97 -3.13 22.40
CA ILE A 259 -12.50 -3.32 21.03
C ILE A 259 -13.57 -2.28 20.67
N PRO A 260 -14.64 -2.06 21.47
CA PRO A 260 -15.70 -1.13 21.09
C PRO A 260 -15.20 0.30 20.83
N SER A 261 -14.22 0.76 21.62
CA SER A 261 -13.64 2.10 21.45
C SER A 261 -12.76 2.21 20.20
N ILE A 262 -12.16 1.11 19.77
CA ILE A 262 -11.26 1.08 18.61
C ILE A 262 -12.08 0.96 17.32
N VAL A 263 -13.01 0.00 17.25
CA VAL A 263 -13.78 -0.25 16.02
C VAL A 263 -14.71 0.91 15.66
N ASN A 264 -15.19 1.63 16.67
CA ASN A 264 -16.05 2.80 16.52
C ASN A 264 -15.29 4.13 16.54
N HIS A 265 -13.95 4.14 16.52
CA HIS A 265 -13.16 5.38 16.64
C HIS A 265 -13.52 6.43 15.57
N THR A 266 -13.85 5.99 14.35
CA THR A 266 -14.30 6.86 13.25
C THR A 266 -15.73 7.37 13.42
N ASN A 267 -16.56 6.69 14.20
CA ASN A 267 -17.94 7.08 14.49
C ASN A 267 -18.07 7.88 15.79
N SER A 268 -17.14 7.70 16.74
CA SER A 268 -17.21 8.32 18.07
C SER A 268 -17.13 9.85 18.05
N SER A 269 -16.58 10.44 16.99
CA SER A 269 -16.54 11.89 16.78
C SER A 269 -16.45 12.22 15.29
N PRO A 270 -17.18 13.25 14.79
CA PRO A 270 -16.98 13.78 13.45
C PRO A 270 -15.52 14.17 13.16
N SER A 271 -14.79 14.64 14.18
CA SER A 271 -13.38 15.02 14.06
C SER A 271 -12.42 13.84 13.79
N HIS A 272 -12.85 12.59 13.95
CA HIS A 272 -12.04 11.40 13.66
C HIS A 272 -12.28 10.82 12.26
N ARG A 273 -13.11 11.48 11.44
CA ARG A 273 -13.52 11.00 10.11
C ARG A 273 -12.48 11.36 9.05
N ALA A 274 -11.33 10.69 9.13
CA ALA A 274 -10.23 10.86 8.18
C ALA A 274 -10.69 10.61 6.74
N ARG A 275 -10.35 11.53 5.83
CA ARG A 275 -10.65 11.43 4.40
C ARG A 275 -9.38 11.16 3.61
N VAL A 276 -9.50 10.35 2.58
CA VAL A 276 -8.42 10.03 1.64
C VAL A 276 -8.88 10.32 0.20
N VAL A 277 -7.96 10.80 -0.63
CA VAL A 277 -8.21 11.34 -1.98
C VAL A 277 -7.07 10.97 -2.93
N ARG A 278 -7.18 11.39 -4.20
CA ARG A 278 -6.14 11.31 -5.23
C ARG A 278 -5.62 9.88 -5.45
N PRO A 279 -6.49 8.96 -5.91
CA PRO A 279 -6.12 7.57 -6.17
C PRO A 279 -4.94 7.48 -7.15
N LEU A 280 -4.02 6.55 -6.90
CA LEU A 280 -2.86 6.26 -7.75
C LEU A 280 -2.51 4.77 -7.63
N LEU A 281 -2.32 4.09 -8.75
CA LEU A 281 -1.74 2.74 -8.77
C LEU A 281 -0.26 2.79 -8.40
N GLY A 282 0.10 2.02 -7.38
CA GLY A 282 1.47 1.64 -7.09
C GLY A 282 1.70 0.17 -7.42
N PHE A 283 2.96 -0.19 -7.68
CA PHE A 283 3.34 -1.53 -8.10
C PHE A 283 4.77 -1.87 -7.69
N ASP A 284 5.05 -3.16 -7.62
CA ASP A 284 6.38 -3.74 -7.58
C ASP A 284 6.36 -5.07 -8.34
N ALA A 285 7.43 -5.86 -8.23
CA ALA A 285 7.51 -7.15 -8.89
C ALA A 285 6.52 -8.20 -8.33
N SER A 286 5.85 -7.97 -7.20
CA SER A 286 4.91 -8.93 -6.58
C SER A 286 3.45 -8.56 -6.78
N ALA A 287 3.10 -7.28 -6.71
CA ALA A 287 1.71 -6.85 -6.62
C ALA A 287 1.45 -5.46 -7.19
N ILE A 288 0.15 -5.17 -7.37
CA ILE A 288 -0.37 -3.87 -7.76
C ILE A 288 -1.41 -3.43 -6.72
N ALA A 289 -1.36 -2.17 -6.29
CA ALA A 289 -2.24 -1.61 -5.27
C ALA A 289 -2.76 -0.23 -5.69
N LEU A 290 -4.01 0.08 -5.31
CA LEU A 290 -4.59 1.42 -5.46
C LEU A 290 -4.38 2.17 -4.15
N SER A 291 -3.58 3.23 -4.20
CA SER A 291 -3.22 4.05 -3.03
C SER A 291 -3.89 5.42 -3.07
N PHE A 292 -4.20 5.95 -1.89
CA PHE A 292 -4.73 7.28 -1.67
C PHE A 292 -3.78 8.08 -0.76
N VAL A 293 -3.94 9.40 -0.73
CA VAL A 293 -3.28 10.28 0.24
C VAL A 293 -4.33 10.89 1.17
N PRO A 294 -3.98 11.31 2.39
CA PRO A 294 -4.89 12.08 3.24
C PRO A 294 -5.37 13.33 2.52
N ALA A 295 -6.66 13.64 2.63
CA ALA A 295 -7.20 14.91 2.13
C ALA A 295 -6.66 16.08 2.96
N VAL A 296 -6.53 17.25 2.34
CA VAL A 296 -6.09 18.47 3.03
C VAL A 296 -6.95 19.66 2.65
N SER A 297 -7.20 20.52 3.65
CA SER A 297 -7.81 21.85 3.46
C SER A 297 -9.11 21.85 2.64
N GLY A 298 -9.94 20.81 2.75
CA GLY A 298 -11.23 20.75 2.07
C GLY A 298 -11.13 20.56 0.56
N GLU A 299 -10.03 20.00 0.05
CA GLU A 299 -9.88 19.78 -1.39
C GLU A 299 -11.02 18.91 -1.94
N GLY A 300 -11.59 19.31 -3.07
CA GLY A 300 -12.68 18.60 -3.73
C GLY A 300 -14.04 18.72 -3.05
N LEU A 301 -14.16 19.48 -1.95
CA LEU A 301 -15.46 19.83 -1.38
C LEU A 301 -16.18 20.83 -2.30
N VAL A 302 -17.48 20.62 -2.49
CA VAL A 302 -18.35 21.51 -3.27
C VAL A 302 -19.44 22.01 -2.33
N ASP A 303 -19.56 23.33 -2.19
CA ASP A 303 -20.52 23.97 -1.29
C ASP A 303 -20.47 23.44 0.16
N GLY A 304 -19.26 23.17 0.66
CA GLY A 304 -19.05 22.61 2.01
C GLY A 304 -19.46 21.14 2.14
N LYS A 305 -19.57 20.40 1.04
CA LYS A 305 -19.97 18.99 1.05
C LYS A 305 -18.95 18.07 0.41
N ASP A 306 -18.83 16.88 0.97
CA ASP A 306 -18.06 15.79 0.36
C ASP A 306 -18.88 15.04 -0.71
N LEU A 307 -18.30 14.00 -1.33
CA LEU A 307 -19.00 13.25 -2.38
C LEU A 307 -20.23 12.50 -1.91
N GLY A 308 -20.27 12.13 -0.64
CA GLY A 308 -21.44 11.53 0.00
C GLY A 308 -22.53 12.54 0.32
N GLY A 309 -22.33 13.83 0.01
CA GLY A 309 -23.27 14.91 0.31
C GLY A 309 -23.25 15.35 1.77
N ARG A 310 -22.24 14.92 2.55
CA ARG A 310 -22.12 15.25 3.98
C ARG A 310 -21.50 16.62 4.14
N GLU A 311 -22.06 17.40 5.05
CA GLU A 311 -21.48 18.69 5.48
C GLU A 311 -20.07 18.45 6.05
N ARG A 312 -19.10 19.21 5.53
CA ARG A 312 -17.69 19.14 5.90
C ARG A 312 -17.01 20.48 5.69
N GLN A 313 -16.16 20.86 6.62
CA GLN A 313 -15.34 22.06 6.54
C GLN A 313 -13.90 21.70 6.20
N ALA A 314 -13.16 22.66 5.64
CA ALA A 314 -11.73 22.49 5.36
C ALA A 314 -10.91 22.11 6.62
N GLY A 315 -11.35 22.56 7.80
CA GLY A 315 -10.74 22.23 9.08
C GLY A 315 -10.89 20.77 9.49
N ASP A 316 -11.90 20.06 8.98
CA ASP A 316 -12.13 18.63 9.31
C ASP A 316 -11.03 17.73 8.72
N ASP A 317 -10.26 18.23 7.75
CA ASP A 317 -9.10 17.54 7.16
C ASP A 317 -7.81 17.75 7.98
N ALA A 318 -7.86 18.46 9.11
CA ALA A 318 -6.73 18.51 10.06
C ALA A 318 -6.45 17.12 10.66
N TYR A 319 -7.50 16.33 10.88
CA TYR A 319 -7.36 14.93 11.29
C TYR A 319 -7.15 14.02 10.06
N THR A 320 -5.89 13.71 9.78
CA THR A 320 -5.49 12.90 8.63
C THR A 320 -5.70 11.40 8.86
N TYR A 321 -5.65 10.61 7.80
CA TYR A 321 -5.58 9.14 7.93
C TYR A 321 -4.35 8.68 8.72
N HIS A 322 -3.26 9.45 8.73
CA HIS A 322 -2.09 9.13 9.55
C HIS A 322 -2.38 9.29 11.05
N HIS A 323 -3.18 10.30 11.42
CA HIS A 323 -3.68 10.48 12.78
C HIS A 323 -4.54 9.29 13.22
N LEU A 324 -5.40 8.78 12.33
CA LEU A 324 -6.15 7.55 12.58
C LEU A 324 -5.22 6.37 12.90
N ARG A 325 -4.18 6.14 12.10
CA ARG A 325 -3.25 5.02 12.34
C ARG A 325 -2.52 5.15 13.68
N ARG A 326 -2.05 6.37 14.00
CA ARG A 326 -1.45 6.68 15.31
C ARG A 326 -2.40 6.34 16.45
N ASP A 327 -3.64 6.80 16.38
CA ASP A 327 -4.62 6.63 17.47
C ASP A 327 -5.00 5.15 17.66
N LEU A 328 -5.17 4.39 16.56
CA LEU A 328 -5.44 2.95 16.65
C LEU A 328 -4.25 2.20 17.28
N PHE A 329 -3.01 2.57 16.93
CA PHE A 329 -1.82 2.01 17.54
C PHE A 329 -1.78 2.29 19.05
N ALA A 330 -2.02 3.54 19.44
CA ALA A 330 -2.01 3.96 20.84
C ALA A 330 -3.05 3.17 21.64
N LYS A 331 -4.30 3.10 21.16
CA LYS A 331 -5.38 2.35 21.82
C LYS A 331 -5.07 0.85 21.95
N ALA A 332 -4.48 0.24 20.93
CA ALA A 332 -4.08 -1.18 21.01
C ALA A 332 -2.97 -1.40 22.04
N THR A 333 -2.00 -0.47 22.10
CA THR A 333 -0.87 -0.54 23.05
C THR A 333 -1.33 -0.29 24.48
N GLU A 334 -2.23 0.68 24.71
CA GLU A 334 -2.87 0.97 26.00
C GLU A 334 -3.68 -0.23 26.53
N ALA A 335 -4.24 -1.04 25.62
CA ALA A 335 -4.89 -2.30 25.95
C ALA A 335 -3.90 -3.45 26.28
N GLY A 336 -2.60 -3.16 26.38
CA GLY A 336 -1.56 -4.13 26.73
C GLY A 336 -1.13 -5.04 25.58
N VAL A 337 -1.52 -4.73 24.33
CA VAL A 337 -1.13 -5.52 23.16
C VAL A 337 0.03 -4.86 22.41
N LYS A 338 1.11 -5.62 22.26
CA LYS A 338 2.23 -5.20 21.42
C LYS A 338 1.81 -5.20 19.95
N VAL A 339 1.97 -4.06 19.30
CA VAL A 339 1.78 -3.93 17.85
C VAL A 339 3.10 -4.26 17.12
N ASP A 340 3.04 -5.25 16.24
CA ASP A 340 4.13 -5.82 15.43
C ASP A 340 3.78 -5.69 13.94
N SER A 341 3.44 -4.46 13.53
CA SER A 341 3.11 -4.12 12.14
C SER A 341 4.33 -4.24 11.24
N ARG A 342 4.19 -4.92 10.10
CA ARG A 342 5.24 -4.94 9.06
C ARG A 342 5.39 -3.60 8.35
N TYR A 343 4.29 -2.85 8.27
CA TYR A 343 4.20 -1.64 7.47
C TYR A 343 3.77 -0.46 8.31
N VAL A 344 4.72 0.38 8.67
CA VAL A 344 4.49 1.63 9.41
C VAL A 344 4.65 2.87 8.53
N VAL A 345 5.14 2.69 7.30
CA VAL A 345 5.33 3.75 6.30
C VAL A 345 3.99 4.42 5.89
N PRO A 346 4.03 5.69 5.41
CA PRO A 346 2.84 6.41 4.95
C PRO A 346 2.19 5.74 3.74
N SER A 347 1.13 4.98 3.98
CA SER A 347 0.38 4.30 2.94
C SER A 347 -1.08 4.12 3.33
N ALA A 348 -1.99 4.41 2.40
CA ALA A 348 -3.42 4.15 2.49
C ALA A 348 -3.82 3.42 1.20
N HIS A 349 -3.76 2.08 1.19
CA HIS A 349 -3.89 1.32 -0.06
C HIS A 349 -4.85 0.14 0.03
N LEU A 350 -5.36 -0.23 -1.14
CA LEU A 350 -6.11 -1.44 -1.41
C LEU A 350 -5.27 -2.30 -2.33
N THR A 351 -5.06 -3.57 -1.99
CA THR A 351 -4.44 -4.51 -2.96
C THR A 351 -5.41 -4.71 -4.13
N VAL A 352 -4.94 -4.47 -5.35
CA VAL A 352 -5.73 -4.60 -6.58
C VAL A 352 -5.51 -5.97 -7.19
N ALA A 353 -4.25 -6.41 -7.22
CA ALA A 353 -3.84 -7.61 -7.90
C ALA A 353 -2.48 -8.15 -7.43
N ARG A 354 -2.21 -9.43 -7.72
CA ARG A 354 -0.94 -10.12 -7.45
C ARG A 354 -0.51 -10.95 -8.64
N PHE A 355 0.80 -11.09 -8.82
CA PHE A 355 1.34 -12.06 -9.77
C PHE A 355 1.35 -13.46 -9.12
N ILE A 356 0.62 -14.38 -9.74
CA ILE A 356 0.63 -15.81 -9.36
C ILE A 356 1.17 -16.70 -10.49
N ARG A 357 1.47 -16.09 -11.64
CA ARG A 357 1.87 -16.71 -12.90
C ARG A 357 2.84 -15.77 -13.63
N GLU A 358 3.89 -16.34 -14.22
CA GLU A 358 4.97 -15.59 -14.90
C GLU A 358 4.83 -15.63 -16.43
N GLU A 359 3.99 -16.53 -16.95
CA GLU A 359 3.88 -16.88 -18.36
C GLU A 359 3.52 -15.67 -19.24
N ASP A 360 2.78 -14.71 -18.68
CA ASP A 360 2.43 -13.45 -19.35
C ASP A 360 3.65 -12.61 -19.73
N PHE A 361 4.83 -12.86 -19.12
CA PHE A 361 6.05 -12.10 -19.35
C PHE A 361 7.13 -12.90 -20.07
N TRP A 362 6.87 -14.13 -20.52
CA TRP A 362 7.88 -14.91 -21.24
C TRP A 362 7.96 -14.55 -22.72
N VAL A 363 9.11 -14.79 -23.33
CA VAL A 363 9.28 -14.82 -24.78
C VAL A 363 8.41 -15.96 -25.35
N GLU A 364 7.76 -15.72 -26.48
CA GLU A 364 6.88 -16.71 -27.10
C GLU A 364 7.65 -18.00 -27.43
N GLY A 365 7.19 -19.13 -26.89
CA GLY A 365 7.85 -20.44 -27.06
C GLY A 365 9.06 -20.69 -26.15
N GLU A 366 9.47 -19.75 -25.30
CA GLU A 366 10.66 -19.89 -24.43
C GLU A 366 10.29 -19.76 -22.94
N ARG A 367 10.19 -20.90 -22.26
CA ARG A 367 9.84 -20.94 -20.83
C ARG A 367 10.94 -20.34 -19.96
N GLY A 368 10.55 -19.41 -19.09
CA GLY A 368 11.44 -18.79 -18.10
C GLY A 368 12.35 -17.69 -18.63
N VAL A 369 12.25 -17.36 -19.92
CA VAL A 369 12.98 -16.24 -20.53
C VAL A 369 12.09 -15.02 -20.57
N VAL A 370 12.43 -13.97 -19.80
CA VAL A 370 11.61 -12.76 -19.69
C VAL A 370 11.69 -11.93 -20.98
N ASP A 371 10.54 -11.59 -21.54
CA ASP A 371 10.39 -10.61 -22.60
C ASP A 371 10.26 -9.20 -22.01
N ALA A 372 11.34 -8.44 -22.07
CA ALA A 372 11.38 -7.04 -21.62
C ALA A 372 10.32 -6.15 -22.28
N ARG A 373 9.82 -6.49 -23.48
CA ARG A 373 8.73 -5.74 -24.13
C ARG A 373 7.40 -5.95 -23.42
N LYS A 374 7.11 -7.16 -22.93
CA LYS A 374 5.88 -7.46 -22.18
C LYS A 374 5.90 -6.78 -20.80
N VAL A 375 7.06 -6.76 -20.13
CA VAL A 375 7.22 -6.03 -18.86
C VAL A 375 7.08 -4.51 -19.07
N ARG A 376 7.69 -3.97 -20.12
CA ARG A 376 7.51 -2.55 -20.50
C ARG A 376 6.05 -2.20 -20.75
N ARG A 377 5.32 -3.05 -21.47
CA ARG A 377 3.89 -2.85 -21.76
C ARG A 377 3.03 -2.81 -20.48
N LEU A 378 3.35 -3.61 -19.47
CA LEU A 378 2.71 -3.52 -18.16
C LEU A 378 2.97 -2.15 -17.51
N VAL A 379 4.23 -1.71 -17.46
CA VAL A 379 4.60 -0.42 -16.86
C VAL A 379 3.89 0.73 -17.57
N GLU A 380 3.92 0.76 -18.90
CA GLU A 380 3.22 1.75 -19.71
C GLU A 380 1.72 1.75 -19.43
N ARG A 381 1.09 0.57 -19.33
CA ARG A 381 -0.33 0.46 -18.97
C ARG A 381 -0.61 1.02 -17.57
N ILE A 382 0.24 0.77 -16.58
CA ILE A 382 0.06 1.35 -15.24
C ILE A 382 0.16 2.87 -15.28
N GLU A 383 1.10 3.42 -16.06
CA GLU A 383 1.24 4.87 -16.25
C GLU A 383 0.01 5.47 -16.95
N GLU A 384 -0.50 4.84 -18.01
CA GLU A 384 -1.76 5.23 -18.67
C GLU A 384 -2.94 5.26 -17.68
N VAL A 385 -3.06 4.24 -16.82
CA VAL A 385 -4.10 4.20 -15.78
C VAL A 385 -3.89 5.31 -14.78
N ASN A 386 -2.65 5.60 -14.37
CA ASN A 386 -2.36 6.69 -13.44
C ASN A 386 -2.67 8.07 -14.02
N GLU A 387 -2.38 8.32 -15.30
CA GLU A 387 -2.80 9.56 -15.97
C GLU A 387 -4.33 9.67 -16.03
N TRP A 388 -5.02 8.57 -16.33
CA TRP A 388 -6.49 8.53 -16.28
C TRP A 388 -7.03 8.81 -14.87
N LEU A 389 -6.43 8.23 -13.83
CA LEU A 389 -6.81 8.46 -12.43
C LEU A 389 -6.62 9.94 -12.04
N ARG A 390 -5.48 10.54 -12.41
CA ARG A 390 -5.22 11.97 -12.15
C ARG A 390 -6.23 12.87 -12.82
N ARG A 391 -6.52 12.64 -14.11
CA ARG A 391 -7.45 13.48 -14.86
C ARG A 391 -8.89 13.41 -14.33
N GLU A 392 -9.34 12.22 -13.95
CA GLU A 392 -10.77 11.95 -13.71
C GLU A 392 -11.15 11.93 -12.22
N PHE A 393 -10.24 11.52 -11.34
CA PHE A 393 -10.55 11.21 -9.93
C PHE A 393 -9.75 12.04 -8.93
N TRP A 394 -8.88 12.94 -9.39
CA TRP A 394 -8.26 13.92 -8.50
C TRP A 394 -9.10 15.19 -8.44
N PRO A 395 -8.95 16.02 -7.39
CA PRO A 395 -9.56 17.34 -7.37
C PRO A 395 -9.06 18.17 -8.55
N ASN A 396 -9.99 18.73 -9.33
CA ASN A 396 -9.73 19.69 -10.39
C ASN A 396 -10.11 21.10 -9.92
N GLU A 397 -9.60 22.16 -10.53
CA GLU A 397 -9.93 23.54 -10.15
C GLU A 397 -11.45 23.78 -10.16
N GLY A 398 -12.03 24.06 -8.99
CA GLY A 398 -13.47 24.25 -8.80
C GLY A 398 -14.35 23.01 -9.07
N GLY A 399 -13.73 21.86 -9.35
CA GLY A 399 -14.41 20.64 -9.79
C GLY A 399 -14.63 19.63 -8.68
N ARG A 400 -15.81 19.01 -8.68
CA ARG A 400 -16.15 17.86 -7.84
C ARG A 400 -15.22 16.68 -8.16
N ILE A 401 -14.68 16.01 -7.14
CA ILE A 401 -13.99 14.72 -7.31
C ILE A 401 -14.99 13.72 -7.89
N LYS A 402 -14.61 12.85 -8.85
CA LYS A 402 -15.52 11.80 -9.35
C LYS A 402 -15.72 10.69 -8.31
N GLU A 403 -16.88 10.03 -8.32
CA GLU A 403 -17.18 8.91 -7.42
C GLU A 403 -16.07 7.84 -7.42
N GLY A 404 -15.62 7.46 -6.22
CA GLY A 404 -14.49 6.55 -6.02
C GLY A 404 -13.13 7.24 -5.92
N GLY A 405 -13.03 8.52 -6.30
CA GLY A 405 -11.81 9.33 -6.18
C GLY A 405 -11.52 9.83 -4.76
N GLU A 406 -12.50 9.72 -3.87
CA GLU A 406 -12.35 9.95 -2.44
C GLU A 406 -13.12 8.94 -1.60
N TRP A 407 -12.68 8.84 -0.34
CA TRP A 407 -13.25 7.96 0.66
C TRP A 407 -13.08 8.57 2.05
N VAL A 408 -14.17 8.62 2.82
CA VAL A 408 -14.10 8.90 4.26
C VAL A 408 -14.06 7.59 5.03
N VAL A 409 -12.97 7.34 5.74
CA VAL A 409 -12.75 6.08 6.44
C VAL A 409 -13.80 5.91 7.54
N GLY A 410 -14.50 4.78 7.52
CA GLY A 410 -15.63 4.50 8.42
C GLY A 410 -17.01 4.81 7.84
N GLU A 411 -17.11 5.32 6.59
CA GLU A 411 -18.41 5.56 5.98
C GLU A 411 -19.18 4.25 5.71
N GLY A 412 -20.45 4.20 6.13
CA GLY A 412 -21.31 3.03 6.00
C GLY A 412 -20.96 1.84 6.92
N LYS A 413 -19.68 1.55 7.13
CA LYS A 413 -19.18 0.56 8.10
C LYS A 413 -17.98 1.13 8.85
N GLY A 414 -17.95 0.96 10.17
CA GLY A 414 -16.79 1.28 10.99
C GLY A 414 -15.62 0.34 10.71
N LEU A 415 -14.63 0.32 11.60
CA LEU A 415 -13.48 -0.56 11.40
C LEU A 415 -13.87 -2.02 11.67
N ASP A 416 -13.38 -2.92 10.82
CA ASP A 416 -13.59 -4.37 10.89
C ASP A 416 -12.40 -5.00 11.63
N PHE A 417 -12.60 -5.36 12.90
CA PHE A 417 -11.61 -6.07 13.69
C PHE A 417 -11.65 -7.55 13.34
N ARG A 418 -10.57 -8.05 12.73
CA ARG A 418 -10.52 -9.41 12.17
C ARG A 418 -9.34 -10.20 12.68
N ARG A 419 -9.56 -11.52 12.75
CA ARG A 419 -8.53 -12.51 13.06
C ARG A 419 -8.50 -13.65 12.05
N GLY A 420 -7.36 -14.34 11.94
CA GLY A 420 -7.21 -15.57 11.16
C GLY A 420 -6.37 -15.41 9.89
N THR A 421 -6.58 -16.25 8.89
CA THR A 421 -5.82 -16.29 7.63
C THR A 421 -6.28 -15.19 6.67
N LEU A 422 -5.75 -13.98 6.85
CA LEU A 422 -6.34 -12.75 6.30
C LEU A 422 -5.58 -12.13 5.10
N TRP A 423 -4.46 -12.73 4.67
CA TRP A 423 -3.52 -12.13 3.71
C TRP A 423 -4.11 -11.73 2.36
N TYR A 424 -5.16 -12.42 1.91
CA TYR A 424 -5.78 -12.22 0.60
C TYR A 424 -7.20 -11.64 0.70
N GLY A 425 -7.55 -11.07 1.86
CA GLY A 425 -8.82 -10.41 2.11
C GLY A 425 -10.03 -11.34 2.29
N SER A 426 -9.96 -12.55 1.73
CA SER A 426 -10.81 -13.71 2.05
C SER A 426 -10.16 -14.54 3.16
N GLY A 427 -10.99 -15.18 3.99
CA GLY A 427 -10.56 -15.99 5.13
C GLY A 427 -10.67 -15.26 6.48
N GLY A 428 -10.30 -16.00 7.53
CA GLY A 428 -10.49 -15.57 8.91
C GLY A 428 -11.95 -15.21 9.24
N GLU A 429 -12.14 -14.46 10.32
CA GLU A 429 -13.46 -14.02 10.77
C GLU A 429 -13.44 -12.59 11.32
N THR A 430 -14.60 -11.94 11.27
CA THR A 430 -14.83 -10.68 11.99
C THR A 430 -15.05 -11.02 13.45
N VAL A 431 -14.21 -10.46 14.32
CA VAL A 431 -14.42 -10.49 15.77
C VAL A 431 -15.46 -9.43 16.14
N THR A 432 -15.32 -8.22 15.60
CA THR A 432 -16.30 -7.14 15.79
C THR A 432 -16.23 -6.17 14.62
N LEU A 433 -17.40 -5.80 14.09
CA LEU A 433 -17.53 -4.75 13.09
C LEU A 433 -18.04 -3.48 13.76
N GLY A 434 -17.30 -2.39 13.62
CA GLY A 434 -17.72 -1.08 14.10
C GLY A 434 -18.91 -0.52 13.35
N GLU A 435 -19.62 0.38 14.00
CA GLU A 435 -20.70 1.16 13.42
C GLU A 435 -20.13 2.20 12.46
N GLY A 436 -20.71 2.27 11.26
CA GLY A 436 -20.44 3.34 10.33
C GLY A 436 -21.24 4.60 10.66
N PHE A 437 -20.99 5.67 9.91
CA PHE A 437 -21.76 6.91 9.94
C PHE A 437 -22.33 7.26 8.57
#